data_AF-A0AAE1E3X4-F1
#
_entry.id   AF-A0AAE1E3X4-F1
#
_cell.length_a   1.000
_cell.length_b   1.000
_cell.length_c   1.000
_cell.angle_alpha   90.00
_cell.angle_beta   90.00
_cell.angle_gamma   90.00
#
_symmetry.space_group_name_H-M   'P 1'
#
loop_
_entity.id
_entity.type
_entity.pdbx_description
1 polymer ?
#
loop_
_entity_poly.entity_id
_entity_poly.type
_entity_poly.pdbx_seq_one_letter_code
_entity_poly.pdbx_strand_id
1 'polypeptide(L)'
;MAASDQKRLEEAAILLRRHIIDASKNSELSWPPTAEDLQSETVKPPNILLSFLGHLLTKNTQKTVKQRLIRSIAEDICYCVSNGHWKMPKHILLGVSVRHLTGSSQLIHILNRFGHTISYSAILEIETAICDSITDNDHLLPRQIRTDNNLVTHFCWDNFDLAEEILTGADITLVHSFEEEK
;
A
#
# COMPACT_ATOMS: atom_id res chain seq x y z
N MET A 1 39.02 -8.89 1.48
CA MET A 1 38.33 -9.02 0.18
C MET A 1 39.36 -8.72 -0.91
N ALA A 2 39.52 -9.58 -1.92
CA ALA A 2 40.48 -9.29 -2.98
C ALA A 2 40.02 -8.03 -3.75
N ALA A 3 40.93 -7.15 -4.16
CA ALA A 3 40.58 -5.91 -4.87
C ALA A 3 39.70 -6.15 -6.12
N SER A 4 39.80 -7.34 -6.72
CA SER A 4 38.95 -7.78 -7.84
C SER A 4 37.49 -8.00 -7.44
N ASP A 5 37.20 -8.44 -6.21
CA ASP A 5 35.83 -8.72 -5.78
C ASP A 5 35.06 -7.42 -5.49
N GLN A 6 35.76 -6.43 -4.91
CA GLN A 6 35.21 -5.10 -4.67
C GLN A 6 34.79 -4.43 -5.99
N LYS A 7 35.65 -4.51 -7.02
CA LYS A 7 35.35 -3.94 -8.34
C LYS A 7 34.12 -4.59 -8.97
N ARG A 8 33.99 -5.92 -8.90
CA ARG A 8 32.81 -6.65 -9.42
C ARG A 8 31.53 -6.27 -8.68
N LEU A 9 31.60 -6.05 -7.37
CA LEU A 9 30.47 -5.61 -6.57
C LEU A 9 30.00 -4.21 -6.99
N GLU A 10 30.94 -3.28 -7.19
CA GLU A 10 30.64 -1.92 -7.65
C GLU A 10 30.00 -1.92 -9.05
N GLU A 11 30.56 -2.69 -9.99
CA GLU A 11 30.01 -2.85 -11.33
C GLU A 11 28.58 -3.41 -11.29
N ALA A 12 28.33 -4.43 -10.47
CA ALA A 12 26.99 -5.01 -10.29
C ALA A 12 26.01 -4.00 -9.69
N ALA A 13 26.43 -3.23 -8.69
CA ALA A 13 25.59 -2.21 -8.05
C ALA A 13 25.21 -1.09 -9.03
N ILE A 14 26.16 -0.60 -9.84
CA ILE A 14 25.91 0.42 -10.87
C ILE A 14 24.96 -0.12 -11.94
N LEU A 15 25.17 -1.37 -12.38
CA LEU A 15 24.30 -2.02 -13.35
C LEU A 15 22.85 -2.11 -12.84
N LEU A 16 22.66 -2.61 -11.62
CA LEU A 16 21.34 -2.70 -10.99
C LEU A 16 20.69 -1.33 -10.86
N ARG A 17 21.42 -0.32 -10.35
CA ARG A 17 20.92 1.05 -10.17
C ARG A 17 20.44 1.64 -11.50
N ARG A 18 21.20 1.47 -12.59
CA ARG A 18 20.82 1.94 -13.92
C ARG A 18 19.49 1.34 -14.37
N HIS A 19 19.35 0.01 -14.29
CA HIS A 19 18.11 -0.67 -14.67
C HIS A 19 16.90 -0.24 -13.82
N ILE A 20 17.08 0.04 -12.53
CA ILE A 20 16.02 0.55 -11.66
C ILE A 20 15.58 1.95 -12.09
N ILE A 21 16.53 2.85 -12.34
CA ILE A 21 16.22 4.23 -12.77
C ILE A 21 15.53 4.22 -14.13
N ASP A 22 16.00 3.41 -15.06
CA ASP A 22 15.40 3.30 -16.40
C ASP A 22 13.99 2.73 -16.32
N ALA A 23 13.76 1.71 -15.48
CA ALA A 23 12.41 1.18 -15.26
C ALA A 23 11.48 2.20 -14.60
N SER A 24 11.98 2.96 -13.61
CA SER A 24 11.20 4.01 -12.95
C SER A 24 10.73 5.10 -13.92
N LYS A 25 11.55 5.48 -14.90
CA LYS A 25 11.18 6.50 -15.90
C LYS A 25 10.13 6.02 -16.90
N ASN A 26 10.12 4.72 -17.18
CA ASN A 26 9.20 4.11 -18.14
C ASN A 26 7.95 3.53 -17.47
N SER A 27 7.85 3.63 -16.14
CA SER A 27 6.70 3.16 -15.38
C SER A 27 5.69 4.28 -15.24
N GLU A 28 4.54 4.12 -15.86
CA GLU A 28 3.39 4.98 -15.63
C GLU A 28 2.39 4.26 -14.75
N LEU A 29 2.08 4.86 -13.60
CA LEU A 29 0.97 4.43 -12.74
C LEU A 29 -0.15 5.46 -12.93
N SER A 30 -1.35 4.99 -13.21
CA SER A 30 -2.54 5.85 -13.29
C SER A 30 -2.73 6.60 -11.95
N TRP A 31 -3.33 7.79 -12.02
CA TRP A 31 -3.65 8.58 -10.83
C TRP A 31 -5.13 8.96 -10.81
N PRO A 32 -5.88 8.64 -9.73
CA PRO A 32 -5.48 7.74 -8.66
C PRO A 32 -5.26 6.30 -9.17
N PRO A 33 -4.39 5.51 -8.51
CA PRO A 33 -4.14 4.14 -8.91
C PRO A 33 -5.35 3.24 -8.67
N THR A 34 -5.72 2.41 -9.63
CA THR A 34 -6.80 1.43 -9.46
C THR A 34 -6.31 0.16 -8.76
N ALA A 35 -7.25 -0.67 -8.30
CA ALA A 35 -6.92 -1.99 -7.74
C ALA A 35 -6.19 -2.88 -8.76
N GLU A 36 -6.55 -2.79 -10.05
CA GLU A 36 -5.88 -3.53 -11.12
C GLU A 36 -4.45 -3.02 -11.32
N ASP A 37 -4.23 -1.71 -11.30
CA ASP A 37 -2.89 -1.14 -11.43
C ASP A 37 -1.95 -1.63 -10.33
N LEU A 38 -2.44 -1.72 -9.08
CA LEU A 38 -1.66 -2.17 -7.92
C LEU A 38 -1.47 -3.69 -7.84
N GLN A 39 -2.33 -4.47 -8.49
CA GLN A 39 -2.21 -5.94 -8.56
C GLN A 39 -1.51 -6.43 -9.83
N SER A 40 -1.50 -5.61 -10.88
CA SER A 40 -0.97 -5.96 -12.18
C SER A 40 0.56 -6.04 -12.19
N GLU A 41 1.07 -6.70 -13.23
CA GLU A 41 2.50 -6.78 -13.53
C GLU A 41 3.04 -5.52 -14.24
N THR A 42 2.26 -4.43 -14.27
CA THR A 42 2.63 -3.16 -14.95
C THR A 42 3.74 -2.45 -14.18
N VAL A 43 3.56 -2.25 -12.88
CA VAL A 43 4.55 -1.62 -12.00
C VAL A 43 5.28 -2.71 -11.23
N LYS A 44 6.44 -3.14 -11.75
CA LYS A 44 7.25 -4.18 -11.12
C LYS A 44 8.74 -3.89 -11.12
N PRO A 45 9.49 -4.45 -10.15
CA PRO A 45 10.94 -4.36 -10.13
C PRO A 45 11.57 -4.99 -11.38
N PRO A 46 12.72 -4.47 -11.87
CA PRO A 46 13.44 -5.05 -13.00
C PRO A 46 13.80 -6.52 -12.77
N ASN A 47 13.66 -7.36 -13.82
CA ASN A 47 14.00 -8.78 -13.76
C ASN A 47 15.44 -9.05 -13.33
N ILE A 48 16.38 -8.16 -13.66
CA ILE A 48 17.78 -8.29 -13.22
C ILE A 48 17.92 -8.19 -11.70
N LEU A 49 17.15 -7.31 -11.05
CA LEU A 49 17.13 -7.16 -9.60
C LEU A 49 16.47 -8.38 -8.95
N LEU A 50 15.35 -8.85 -9.51
CA LEU A 50 14.67 -10.06 -9.04
C LEU A 50 15.57 -11.29 -9.15
N SER A 51 16.31 -11.42 -10.25
CA SER A 51 17.30 -12.48 -10.46
C SER A 51 18.44 -12.38 -9.46
N PHE A 52 19.02 -11.18 -9.27
CA PHE A 52 20.08 -10.94 -8.29
C PHE A 52 19.64 -11.35 -6.87
N LEU A 53 18.48 -10.87 -6.42
CA LEU A 53 17.92 -11.22 -5.11
C LEU A 53 17.55 -12.70 -5.02
N GLY A 54 17.12 -13.31 -6.12
CA GLY A 54 16.91 -14.76 -6.21
C GLY A 54 18.17 -15.55 -5.89
N HIS A 55 19.30 -15.19 -6.52
CA HIS A 55 20.60 -15.80 -6.25
C HIS A 55 21.11 -15.48 -4.83
N LEU A 56 20.89 -14.26 -4.34
CA LEU A 56 21.34 -13.82 -3.01
C LEU A 56 20.59 -14.52 -1.87
N LEU A 57 19.25 -14.65 -1.99
CA LEU A 57 18.37 -15.09 -0.92
C LEU A 57 18.03 -16.59 -0.97
N THR A 58 18.36 -17.27 -2.07
CA THR A 58 18.04 -18.68 -2.30
C THR A 58 19.31 -19.49 -2.54
N LYS A 59 19.53 -20.52 -1.73
CA LYS A 59 20.53 -21.56 -2.03
C LYS A 59 19.97 -22.49 -3.13
N ASN A 60 20.12 -22.10 -4.38
CA ASN A 60 19.97 -22.84 -5.66
C ASN A 60 18.77 -23.81 -5.91
N THR A 61 17.86 -24.12 -4.98
CA THR A 61 16.88 -25.22 -5.17
C THR A 61 15.43 -24.95 -4.75
N GLN A 62 15.08 -23.79 -4.21
CA GLN A 62 13.68 -23.46 -3.85
C GLN A 62 13.24 -22.12 -4.44
N LYS A 63 13.13 -22.06 -5.78
CA LYS A 63 12.75 -20.84 -6.53
C LYS A 63 11.32 -20.34 -6.29
N THR A 64 10.43 -21.17 -5.77
CA THR A 64 8.98 -20.84 -5.66
C THR A 64 8.60 -20.28 -4.29
N VAL A 65 9.16 -20.78 -3.19
CA VAL A 65 8.71 -20.44 -1.82
C VAL A 65 9.06 -18.98 -1.43
N LYS A 66 10.13 -18.41 -1.99
CA LYS A 66 10.59 -17.06 -1.63
C LYS A 66 10.22 -15.95 -2.62
N GLN A 67 9.40 -16.21 -3.64
CA GLN A 67 9.10 -15.20 -4.67
C GLN A 67 8.45 -13.93 -4.12
N ARG A 68 7.49 -14.10 -3.20
CA ARG A 68 6.83 -12.97 -2.52
C ARG A 68 7.83 -12.13 -1.71
N LEU A 69 8.76 -12.77 -1.01
CA LEU A 69 9.78 -12.09 -0.22
C LEU A 69 10.78 -11.36 -1.13
N ILE A 70 11.25 -12.02 -2.19
CA ILE A 70 12.14 -11.42 -3.20
C ILE A 70 11.49 -10.19 -3.81
N ARG A 71 10.22 -10.29 -4.23
CA ARG A 71 9.47 -9.14 -4.78
C ARG A 71 9.33 -8.02 -3.75
N SER A 72 8.96 -8.35 -2.52
CA SER A 72 8.82 -7.37 -1.43
C SER A 72 10.11 -6.59 -1.17
N ILE A 73 11.27 -7.26 -1.16
CA ILE A 73 12.59 -6.60 -0.99
C ILE A 73 12.96 -5.81 -2.24
N ALA A 74 12.68 -6.35 -3.43
CA ALA A 74 12.97 -5.66 -4.69
C ALA A 74 12.20 -4.35 -4.82
N GLU A 75 10.92 -4.34 -4.41
CA GLU A 75 10.09 -3.13 -4.37
C GLU A 75 10.65 -2.09 -3.39
N ASP A 76 11.13 -2.49 -2.20
CA ASP A 76 11.81 -1.58 -1.25
C ASP A 76 13.07 -0.95 -1.87
N ILE A 77 13.89 -1.77 -2.54
CA ILE A 77 15.10 -1.27 -3.21
C ILE A 77 14.74 -0.27 -4.32
N CYS A 78 13.72 -0.56 -5.12
CA CYS A 78 13.27 0.34 -6.19
C CYS A 78 12.74 1.67 -5.63
N TYR A 79 11.94 1.61 -4.57
CA TYR A 79 11.43 2.80 -3.87
C TYR A 79 12.59 3.63 -3.29
N CYS A 80 13.54 3.00 -2.61
CA CYS A 80 14.71 3.69 -2.04
C CYS A 80 15.62 4.30 -3.11
N VAL A 81 15.92 3.57 -4.19
CA VAL A 81 16.80 4.08 -5.28
C VAL A 81 16.16 5.27 -6.00
N SER A 82 14.84 5.28 -6.11
CA SER A 82 14.07 6.40 -6.69
C SER A 82 13.78 7.52 -5.69
N ASN A 83 14.32 7.48 -4.47
CA ASN A 83 14.03 8.43 -3.39
C ASN A 83 12.52 8.61 -3.11
N GLY A 84 11.75 7.53 -3.26
CA GLY A 84 10.31 7.53 -3.05
C GLY A 84 9.47 8.11 -4.19
N HIS A 85 10.09 8.57 -5.29
CA HIS A 85 9.36 9.02 -6.47
C HIS A 85 8.64 7.88 -7.19
N TRP A 86 9.27 6.69 -7.24
CA TRP A 86 8.64 5.52 -7.84
C TRP A 86 7.84 4.74 -6.80
N LYS A 87 6.53 5.02 -6.76
CA LYS A 87 5.60 4.45 -5.79
C LYS A 87 5.29 2.99 -6.14
N MET A 88 6.02 2.06 -5.52
CA MET A 88 5.82 0.64 -5.75
C MET A 88 4.54 0.12 -5.06
N PRO A 89 3.85 -0.89 -5.61
CA PRO A 89 2.58 -1.38 -5.07
C PRO A 89 2.61 -1.71 -3.58
N LYS A 90 3.67 -2.35 -3.08
CA LYS A 90 3.86 -2.61 -1.65
C LYS A 90 3.73 -1.34 -0.80
N HIS A 91 4.32 -0.23 -1.22
CA HIS A 91 4.40 1.00 -0.41
C HIS A 91 3.05 1.72 -0.32
N ILE A 92 2.26 1.63 -1.39
CA ILE A 92 0.89 2.14 -1.43
C ILE A 92 -0.02 1.21 -0.63
N LEU A 93 -0.05 -0.08 -1.00
CA LEU A 93 -0.97 -1.06 -0.43
C LEU A 93 -0.75 -1.25 1.08
N LEU A 94 0.50 -1.36 1.53
CA LEU A 94 0.80 -1.53 2.95
C LEU A 94 0.38 -0.28 3.75
N GLY A 95 0.65 0.92 3.23
CA GLY A 95 0.27 2.18 3.88
C GLY A 95 -1.24 2.33 4.02
N VAL A 96 -1.96 2.19 2.91
CA VAL A 96 -3.43 2.27 2.87
C VAL A 96 -4.05 1.22 3.79
N SER A 97 -3.61 -0.05 3.69
CA SER A 97 -4.16 -1.14 4.50
C SER A 97 -3.95 -0.92 5.99
N VAL A 98 -2.74 -0.51 6.40
CA VAL A 98 -2.44 -0.25 7.82
C VAL A 98 -3.26 0.93 8.34
N ARG A 99 -3.44 1.98 7.53
CA ARG A 99 -4.29 3.12 7.90
C ARG A 99 -5.74 2.69 8.10
N HIS A 100 -6.32 1.92 7.17
CA HIS A 100 -7.71 1.47 7.27
C HIS A 100 -7.94 0.50 8.42
N LEU A 101 -6.98 -0.40 8.68
CA LEU A 101 -7.11 -1.39 9.75
C LEU A 101 -6.92 -0.81 11.15
N THR A 102 -6.13 0.27 11.30
CA THR A 102 -5.72 0.75 12.63
C THR A 102 -6.11 2.19 12.94
N GLY A 103 -6.39 3.01 11.93
CA GLY A 103 -6.59 4.46 12.08
C GLY A 103 -5.36 5.24 12.57
N SER A 104 -4.22 4.60 12.83
CA SER A 104 -3.07 5.21 13.51
C SER A 104 -2.10 5.91 12.56
N SER A 105 -2.09 7.24 12.58
CA SER A 105 -1.09 8.03 11.86
C SER A 105 0.33 7.80 12.38
N GLN A 106 0.50 7.54 13.69
CA GLN A 106 1.79 7.25 14.31
C GLN A 106 2.42 5.98 13.72
N LEU A 107 1.62 4.93 13.54
CA LEU A 107 2.10 3.67 12.95
C LEU A 107 2.56 3.88 11.50
N ILE A 108 1.81 4.67 10.72
CA ILE A 108 2.21 5.05 9.36
C ILE A 108 3.52 5.84 9.36
N HIS A 109 3.72 6.78 10.27
CA HIS A 109 4.98 7.52 10.37
C HIS A 109 6.17 6.62 10.68
N ILE A 110 6.00 5.62 11.56
CA ILE A 110 7.04 4.64 11.86
C ILE A 110 7.39 3.84 10.60
N LEU A 111 6.39 3.29 9.92
CA LEU A 111 6.60 2.49 8.70
C LEU A 111 7.21 3.29 7.55
N ASN A 112 6.78 4.54 7.39
CA ASN A 112 7.34 5.46 6.40
C ASN A 112 8.80 5.80 6.71
N ARG A 113 9.15 6.00 7.99
CA ARG A 113 10.54 6.25 8.40
C ARG A 113 11.47 5.06 8.12
N PHE A 114 10.95 3.83 8.19
CA PHE A 114 11.68 2.63 7.76
C PHE A 114 11.67 2.41 6.25
N GLY A 115 11.01 3.27 5.48
CA GLY A 115 10.94 3.18 4.02
C GLY A 115 10.03 2.06 3.51
N HIS A 116 9.07 1.59 4.31
CA HIS A 116 8.17 0.50 3.92
C HIS A 116 6.82 0.97 3.37
N THR A 117 6.46 2.22 3.61
CA THR A 117 5.20 2.82 3.13
C THR A 117 5.44 4.23 2.62
N ILE A 118 4.48 4.72 1.84
CA ILE A 118 4.39 6.15 1.53
C ILE A 118 4.03 6.97 2.79
N SER A 119 4.17 8.30 2.71
CA SER A 119 3.84 9.19 3.82
C SER A 119 2.34 9.19 4.11
N TYR A 120 1.97 9.52 5.35
CA TYR A 120 0.56 9.66 5.73
C TYR A 120 -0.19 10.67 4.85
N SER A 121 0.44 11.79 4.51
CA SER A 121 -0.12 12.79 3.59
C SER A 121 -0.42 12.22 2.20
N ALA A 122 0.50 11.41 1.65
CA ALA A 122 0.31 10.79 0.35
C ALA A 122 -0.80 9.73 0.37
N ILE A 123 -1.04 9.07 1.52
CA ILE A 123 -2.19 8.17 1.67
C ILE A 123 -3.50 8.95 1.61
N LEU A 124 -3.60 10.05 2.37
CA LEU A 124 -4.79 10.90 2.33
C LEU A 124 -5.04 11.45 0.93
N GLU A 125 -3.99 11.86 0.22
CA GLU A 125 -4.08 12.34 -1.16
C GLU A 125 -4.65 11.27 -2.10
N ILE A 126 -4.21 10.01 -1.97
CA ILE A 126 -4.77 8.88 -2.74
C ILE A 126 -6.25 8.69 -2.41
N GLU A 127 -6.62 8.70 -1.13
CA GLU A 127 -8.01 8.53 -0.70
C GLU A 127 -8.91 9.63 -1.24
N THR A 128 -8.48 10.89 -1.14
CA THR A 128 -9.19 12.03 -1.70
C THR A 128 -9.33 11.90 -3.22
N ALA A 129 -8.25 11.58 -3.93
CA ALA A 129 -8.28 11.41 -5.39
C ALA A 129 -9.23 10.27 -5.82
N ILE A 130 -9.29 9.17 -5.06
CA ILE A 130 -10.25 8.08 -5.30
C ILE A 130 -11.68 8.60 -5.09
N CYS A 131 -11.97 9.29 -4.00
CA CYS A 131 -13.29 9.86 -3.72
C CYS A 131 -13.74 10.86 -4.80
N ASP A 132 -12.83 11.73 -5.23
CA ASP A 132 -13.08 12.70 -6.31
C ASP A 132 -13.40 11.96 -7.61
N SER A 133 -12.63 10.92 -7.94
CA SER A 133 -12.89 10.12 -9.15
C SER A 133 -14.26 9.44 -9.13
N ILE A 134 -14.80 9.06 -7.97
CA ILE A 134 -16.13 8.44 -7.87
C ILE A 134 -17.22 9.50 -8.08
N THR A 135 -17.02 10.69 -7.50
CA THR A 135 -17.95 11.82 -7.60
C THR A 135 -18.04 12.35 -9.03
N ASP A 136 -16.91 12.47 -9.72
CA ASP A 136 -16.84 12.95 -11.11
C ASP A 136 -17.49 11.98 -12.11
N ASN A 137 -17.51 10.68 -11.81
CA ASN A 137 -18.12 9.67 -12.68
C ASN A 137 -19.65 9.49 -12.43
N ASP A 138 -20.27 10.31 -11.57
CA ASP A 138 -21.70 10.27 -11.18
C ASP A 138 -22.18 8.87 -10.73
N HIS A 139 -21.23 8.03 -10.31
CA HIS A 139 -21.47 6.70 -9.79
C HIS A 139 -21.32 6.79 -8.28
N LEU A 140 -22.45 6.90 -7.56
CA LEU A 140 -22.47 6.83 -6.09
C LEU A 140 -21.95 5.48 -5.54
N LEU A 141 -21.70 4.51 -6.43
CA LEU A 141 -21.26 3.17 -6.09
C LEU A 141 -19.93 2.86 -6.81
N PRO A 142 -18.97 2.23 -6.12
CA PRO A 142 -17.77 1.68 -6.76
C PRO A 142 -18.12 0.78 -7.94
N ARG A 143 -17.29 0.78 -8.99
CA ARG A 143 -17.51 0.04 -10.25
C ARG A 143 -17.75 -1.46 -10.06
N GLN A 144 -17.27 -2.04 -8.97
CA GLN A 144 -17.43 -3.45 -8.63
C GLN A 144 -18.81 -3.79 -8.04
N ILE A 145 -19.58 -2.79 -7.60
CA ILE A 145 -20.95 -2.99 -7.11
C ILE A 145 -21.89 -3.01 -8.31
N ARG A 146 -22.42 -4.20 -8.59
CA ARG A 146 -23.34 -4.49 -9.68
C ARG A 146 -24.78 -4.16 -9.27
N THR A 147 -25.37 -3.13 -9.89
CA THR A 147 -26.78 -2.73 -9.68
C THR A 147 -27.73 -3.42 -10.65
N ASP A 148 -27.21 -4.14 -11.64
CA ASP A 148 -27.94 -5.00 -12.56
C ASP A 148 -28.52 -6.18 -11.79
N ASN A 149 -29.65 -5.95 -11.12
CA ASN A 149 -30.68 -6.90 -10.63
C ASN A 149 -31.49 -6.37 -9.43
N ASN A 150 -31.36 -5.08 -9.03
CA ASN A 150 -32.06 -4.53 -7.86
C ASN A 150 -31.88 -5.38 -6.57
N LEU A 151 -30.72 -6.00 -6.40
CA LEU A 151 -30.42 -6.72 -5.16
C LEU A 151 -30.34 -5.70 -4.02
N VAL A 152 -31.27 -5.81 -3.08
CA VAL A 152 -31.34 -4.97 -1.87
C VAL A 152 -30.04 -5.17 -1.09
N THR A 153 -29.21 -4.13 -1.03
CA THR A 153 -28.03 -4.13 -0.17
C THR A 153 -28.46 -3.66 1.21
N HIS A 154 -28.51 -4.57 2.17
CA HIS A 154 -28.74 -4.21 3.57
C HIS A 154 -27.47 -3.59 4.13
N PHE A 155 -27.52 -2.29 4.40
CA PHE A 155 -26.47 -1.57 5.08
C PHE A 155 -26.76 -1.60 6.58
N CYS A 156 -26.02 -2.41 7.32
CA CYS A 156 -26.05 -2.39 8.78
C CYS A 156 -24.93 -1.46 9.25
N TRP A 157 -25.30 -0.30 9.79
CA TRP A 157 -24.41 0.45 10.66
C TRP A 157 -24.30 -0.31 11.97
N ASP A 158 -23.20 -1.05 12.13
CA ASP A 158 -22.72 -1.39 13.46
C ASP A 158 -21.74 -0.29 13.84
N ASN A 159 -22.11 0.54 14.83
CA ASN A 159 -21.20 1.51 15.39
C ASN A 159 -20.00 0.70 15.89
N PHE A 160 -18.81 0.96 15.34
CA PHE A 160 -17.58 0.52 15.97
C PHE A 160 -17.54 1.19 17.35
N ASP A 161 -18.04 0.50 18.37
CA ASP A 161 -17.72 0.73 19.77
C ASP A 161 -16.22 0.44 19.87
N LEU A 162 -15.42 1.46 19.58
CA LEU A 162 -14.00 1.52 19.85
C LEU A 162 -13.84 1.42 21.36
N ALA A 163 -13.85 0.17 21.86
CA ALA A 163 -13.43 -0.28 23.17
C ALA A 163 -13.06 0.83 24.17
N GLU A 164 -14.05 1.54 24.72
CA GLU A 164 -13.94 2.10 26.06
C GLU A 164 -14.42 1.03 27.03
N GLU A 165 -13.55 0.07 27.32
CA GLU A 165 -13.70 -0.74 28.51
C GLU A 165 -13.34 0.17 29.71
N ILE A 166 -14.31 0.97 30.16
CA ILE A 166 -14.16 1.68 31.42
C ILE A 166 -14.22 0.61 32.51
N LEU A 167 -13.12 0.42 33.22
CA LEU A 167 -12.93 -0.52 34.34
C LEU A 167 -13.85 -0.29 35.55
N THR A 168 -14.90 0.52 35.40
CA THR A 168 -15.91 0.78 36.42
C THR A 168 -17.27 0.75 35.76
N GLY A 169 -17.96 -0.38 35.87
CA GLY A 169 -19.35 -0.54 35.45
C GLY A 169 -20.28 0.38 36.25
N ALA A 170 -20.44 1.61 35.77
CA ALA A 170 -21.37 2.59 36.30
C ALA A 170 -22.17 3.23 35.14
N ASP A 171 -23.38 2.71 34.96
CA ASP A 171 -24.59 3.33 34.44
C ASP A 171 -24.51 4.24 33.20
N ILE A 172 -24.74 3.63 32.04
CA ILE A 172 -25.39 4.33 30.92
C ILE A 172 -26.90 4.36 31.19
N THR A 173 -27.37 5.44 31.81
CA THR A 173 -28.79 5.82 31.72
C THR A 173 -28.94 6.70 30.47
N LEU A 174 -29.52 6.15 29.41
CA LEU A 174 -30.05 6.91 28.29
C LEU A 174 -31.24 7.74 28.79
N VAL A 175 -31.01 9.00 29.16
CA VAL A 175 -32.09 9.97 29.32
C VAL A 175 -32.35 10.62 27.96
N HIS A 176 -33.24 10.00 27.17
CA HIS A 176 -33.96 10.72 26.12
C HIS A 176 -34.96 11.65 26.82
N SER A 177 -34.56 12.90 27.05
CA SER A 177 -35.51 13.98 27.34
C SER A 177 -36.19 14.38 26.03
N PHE A 178 -37.35 13.81 25.75
CA PHE A 178 -38.32 14.45 24.87
C PHE A 178 -38.99 15.58 25.67
N GLU A 179 -38.56 16.82 25.45
CA GLU A 179 -39.43 17.99 25.62
C GLU A 179 -39.90 18.39 24.22
N GLU A 180 -41.14 18.06 23.89
CA GLU A 180 -41.88 18.75 22.83
C GLU A 180 -42.98 19.58 23.47
N GLU A 181 -42.88 20.89 23.24
CA GLU A 181 -43.89 21.90 23.56
C GLU A 181 -45.14 21.74 22.71
N LYS A 182 -46.29 21.88 23.41
CA LYS A 182 -47.66 22.22 22.96
C LYS A 182 -48.53 21.16 22.29
#